data_AF-A0A950PQ22-F1
#
_entry.id   AF-A0A950PQ22-F1
#
_cell.length_a   1.000
_cell.length_b   1.000
_cell.length_c   1.000
_cell.angle_alpha   90.00
_cell.angle_beta   90.00
_cell.angle_gamma   90.00
#
_symmetry.space_group_name_H-M   'P 1'
#
loop_
_entity.id
_entity.type
_entity.pdbx_description
1 polymer ?
#
loop_
_entity_poly.entity_id
_entity_poly.type
_entity_poly.pdbx_seq_one_letter_code
_entity_poly.pdbx_strand_id
1 'polypeptide(L)' 'ANIAPAWGHVGQYVNGCSPFFEVGDPLDATAYPLKRHGFIYHPQELAFFSWFFRTKSIGTEGKYSFEGTFTTTQGPCSS' A
#
# COMPACT_ATOMS: atom_id res chain seq x y z
N ALA A 1 9.61 -17.46 -1.13
CA ALA A 1 8.62 -16.98 -0.14
C ALA A 1 8.12 -15.60 -0.60
N ASN A 2 6.85 -15.27 -0.38
CA ASN A 2 6.28 -13.96 -0.74
C ASN A 2 6.41 -12.99 0.45
N ILE A 3 7.64 -12.54 0.70
CA ILE A 3 7.98 -11.77 1.90
C ILE A 3 8.69 -10.46 1.57
N ALA A 4 8.52 -9.48 2.44
CA ALA A 4 9.21 -8.21 2.48
C ALA A 4 9.79 -7.96 3.89
N PRO A 5 10.61 -6.92 4.11
CA PRO A 5 10.90 -6.45 5.47
C PRO A 5 9.60 -6.24 6.25
N ALA A 6 9.58 -6.63 7.53
CA ALA A 6 8.38 -6.55 8.35
C ALA A 6 7.79 -5.12 8.33
N TRP A 7 6.48 -5.06 8.15
CA TRP A 7 5.68 -3.86 7.98
C TRP A 7 4.34 -4.04 8.72
N GLY A 8 3.60 -2.96 8.99
CA GLY A 8 2.35 -3.08 9.76
C GLY A 8 1.90 -1.76 10.39
N HIS A 9 1.06 -1.86 11.42
CA HIS A 9 0.38 -0.73 12.06
C HIS A 9 -0.50 0.10 11.12
N VAL A 10 -0.94 -0.52 10.02
CA VAL A 10 -1.76 0.11 8.97
C VAL A 10 -2.55 -0.97 8.25
N GLY A 11 -3.69 -0.59 7.68
CA GLY A 11 -4.58 -1.51 6.95
C GLY A 11 -4.90 -2.78 7.75
N GLN A 12 -4.79 -3.93 7.09
CA GLN A 12 -5.13 -5.23 7.67
C GLN A 12 -4.28 -5.60 8.91
N TYR A 13 -3.06 -5.07 9.04
CA TYR A 13 -2.16 -5.34 10.17
C TYR A 13 -2.09 -4.17 11.15
N VAL A 14 -3.23 -3.52 11.43
CA VAL A 14 -3.29 -2.38 12.38
C VAL A 14 -2.71 -2.70 13.78
N ASN A 15 -2.82 -3.96 14.22
CA ASN A 15 -2.39 -4.41 15.56
C ASN A 15 -1.10 -5.24 15.56
N GLY A 16 -0.22 -5.11 14.55
CA GLY A 16 1.05 -5.83 14.56
C GLY A 16 1.87 -5.68 13.30
N CYS A 17 2.86 -6.57 13.16
CA CYS A 17 3.75 -6.64 12.01
C CYS A 17 3.51 -7.92 11.20
N SER A 18 3.60 -7.81 9.89
CA SER A 18 3.59 -8.92 8.95
C SER A 18 4.81 -8.87 8.05
N PRO A 19 5.41 -10.03 7.71
CA PRO A 19 6.40 -10.10 6.65
C PRO A 19 5.76 -10.35 5.27
N PHE A 20 4.46 -10.66 5.18
CA PHE A 20 3.84 -11.06 3.91
C PHE A 20 3.71 -9.87 2.97
N PHE A 21 4.09 -10.08 1.71
CA PHE A 21 4.02 -9.05 0.68
C PHE A 21 2.68 -9.13 -0.07
N GLU A 22 1.75 -8.24 0.27
CA GLU A 22 0.46 -8.09 -0.40
C GLU A 22 0.19 -6.58 -0.49
N VAL A 23 -0.02 -6.06 -1.70
CA VAL A 23 0.00 -4.61 -1.97
C VAL A 23 -1.30 -3.88 -1.62
N GLY A 24 -2.39 -4.61 -1.40
CA GLY A 24 -3.66 -4.10 -0.91
C GLY A 24 -3.72 -4.04 0.62
N ASP A 25 -3.10 -5.00 1.33
CA ASP A 25 -3.19 -5.14 2.78
C ASP A 25 -2.91 -3.82 3.56
N PRO A 26 -1.92 -2.97 3.20
CA PRO A 26 -1.70 -1.69 3.89
C PRO A 26 -2.83 -0.66 3.73
N LEU A 27 -3.63 -0.79 2.68
CA LEU A 27 -4.72 0.11 2.30
C LEU A 27 -6.04 -0.67 2.26
N ASP A 28 -6.18 -1.67 3.13
CA ASP A 28 -7.43 -2.40 3.29
C ASP A 28 -8.59 -1.43 3.58
N ALA A 29 -9.75 -1.73 3.01
CA ALA A 29 -10.94 -0.89 3.00
C ALA A 29 -10.76 0.55 2.43
N THR A 30 -9.64 0.86 1.78
CA THR A 30 -9.40 2.16 1.12
C THR A 30 -9.68 2.04 -0.37
N ALA A 31 -10.81 2.58 -0.82
CA ALA A 31 -11.21 2.56 -2.23
C ALA A 31 -11.34 3.97 -2.80
N TYR A 32 -11.14 4.11 -4.11
CA TYR A 32 -11.29 5.39 -4.82
C TYR A 32 -12.31 5.28 -5.96
N PRO A 33 -13.08 6.34 -6.25
CA PRO A 33 -14.05 6.31 -7.33
C PRO A 33 -13.36 6.42 -8.69
N LEU A 34 -13.62 5.47 -9.58
CA LEU A 34 -13.10 5.47 -10.95
C LEU A 34 -14.26 5.44 -11.96
N LYS A 35 -14.53 6.58 -12.61
CA LYS A 35 -15.56 6.67 -13.66
C LYS A 35 -15.04 6.18 -15.01
N ARG A 36 -15.66 5.15 -15.58
CA ARG A 36 -15.34 4.62 -16.92
C ARG A 36 -16.64 4.16 -17.61
N HIS A 37 -16.85 4.58 -18.85
CA HIS A 37 -18.01 4.20 -19.67
C HIS A 37 -19.38 4.37 -18.98
N GLY A 38 -19.56 5.43 -18.18
CA GLY A 38 -20.81 5.69 -17.46
C GLY A 38 -21.01 4.91 -16.16
N PHE A 39 -20.13 3.96 -15.82
CA PHE A 39 -20.12 3.26 -14.54
C PHE A 39 -19.10 3.87 -13.58
N ILE A 40 -19.38 3.82 -12.27
CA ILE A 40 -18.45 4.25 -11.21
C ILE A 40 -17.96 3.00 -10.49
N TYR A 41 -16.69 2.65 -10.72
CA TYR A 41 -16.01 1.58 -10.00
C TYR A 41 -15.46 2.10 -8.68
N HIS A 42 -15.24 1.19 -7.72
CA HIS A 42 -14.57 1.48 -6.45
C HIS A 42 -13.40 0.50 -6.24
N PRO A 43 -12.38 0.52 -7.11
CA PRO A 43 -11.16 -0.25 -6.89
C PRO A 43 -10.50 0.14 -5.57
N GLN A 44 -9.89 -0.83 -4.92
CA GLN A 44 -9.00 -0.59 -3.79
C GLN A 44 -7.76 0.19 -4.25
N GLU A 45 -7.31 1.16 -3.46
CA GLU A 45 -6.00 1.78 -3.66
C GLU A 45 -4.90 0.79 -3.29
N LEU A 46 -3.89 0.64 -4.15
CA LEU A 46 -2.79 -0.29 -3.93
C LEU A 46 -1.49 0.45 -3.61
N ALA A 47 -0.71 -0.10 -2.67
CA ALA A 47 0.65 0.34 -2.40
C ALA A 47 1.61 -0.15 -3.50
N PHE A 48 2.66 0.62 -3.81
CA PHE A 48 3.73 0.17 -4.67
C PHE A 48 4.76 -0.66 -3.88
N PHE A 49 5.44 -1.61 -4.53
CA PHE A 49 6.45 -2.43 -3.87
C PHE A 49 7.58 -1.62 -3.20
N SER A 50 7.88 -0.42 -3.74
CA SER A 50 8.87 0.49 -3.17
C SER A 50 8.54 0.93 -1.74
N TRP A 51 7.25 0.92 -1.36
CA TRP A 51 6.80 1.21 0.01
C TRP A 51 7.31 0.16 1.01
N PHE A 52 7.18 -1.12 0.65
CA PHE A 52 7.63 -2.27 1.44
C PHE A 52 9.15 -2.37 1.46
N PHE A 53 9.79 -2.15 0.32
CA PHE A 53 11.23 -2.36 0.16
C PHE A 53 12.07 -1.19 0.71
N ARG A 54 11.41 -0.09 1.09
CA ARG A 54 12.05 1.12 1.61
C ARG A 54 13.07 1.70 0.64
N THR A 55 12.70 1.70 -0.63
CA THR A 55 13.53 2.22 -1.74
C THR A 55 12.86 3.44 -2.35
N LYS A 56 13.60 4.20 -3.19
CA LYS A 56 13.03 5.33 -3.93
C LYS A 56 11.78 4.86 -4.70
N SER A 57 10.70 5.63 -4.59
CA SER A 57 9.46 5.34 -5.30
C SER A 57 9.66 5.21 -6.81
N ILE A 58 8.99 4.19 -7.37
CA ILE A 58 8.79 4.00 -8.81
C ILE A 58 7.40 4.46 -9.28
N GLY A 59 6.55 4.91 -8.36
CA GLY A 59 5.20 5.38 -8.63
C GLY A 59 5.19 6.77 -9.27
N THR A 60 4.06 7.11 -9.89
CA THR A 60 3.80 8.43 -10.46
C THR A 60 4.10 9.52 -9.44
N GLU A 61 4.81 10.57 -9.84
CA GLU A 61 5.24 11.68 -8.97
C GLU A 61 6.02 11.27 -7.71
N GLY A 62 6.63 10.07 -7.72
CA GLY A 62 7.38 9.57 -6.57
C GLY A 62 6.50 9.13 -5.39
N LYS A 63 5.21 8.86 -5.62
CA LYS A 63 4.27 8.37 -4.59
C LYS A 63 4.43 6.88 -4.33
N TYR A 64 4.00 6.42 -3.16
CA TYR A 64 4.16 5.03 -2.70
C TYR A 64 2.85 4.22 -2.72
N SER A 65 1.76 4.83 -3.19
CA SER A 65 0.49 4.17 -3.49
C SER A 65 -0.17 4.83 -4.70
N PHE A 66 -1.15 4.15 -5.30
CA PHE A 66 -1.76 4.53 -6.58
C PHE A 66 -2.42 5.91 -6.57
N GLU A 67 -3.21 6.24 -5.54
CA GLU A 67 -3.84 7.56 -5.37
C GLU A 67 -3.02 8.49 -4.46
N GLY A 68 -1.81 8.07 -4.10
CA GLY A 68 -0.86 8.91 -3.36
C GLY A 68 -1.13 9.05 -1.86
N THR A 69 -1.99 8.20 -1.27
CA THR A 69 -2.16 8.09 0.19
C THR A 69 -0.82 7.92 0.90
N PHE A 70 0.07 7.09 0.36
CA PHE A 70 1.44 6.98 0.85
C PHE A 70 2.39 7.91 0.08
N THR A 71 2.99 8.83 0.83
CA THR A 71 3.99 9.80 0.33
C THR A 71 5.42 9.47 0.77
N THR A 72 5.58 8.50 1.66
CA THR A 72 6.87 7.99 2.14
C THR A 72 6.83 6.46 2.23
N THR A 73 7.99 5.83 2.37
CA THR A 73 8.11 4.38 2.58
C THR A 73 7.63 3.98 3.96
N GLN A 74 7.31 2.70 4.14
CA GLN A 74 7.01 2.19 5.47
C GLN A 74 8.22 2.22 6.41
N GLY A 75 7.97 2.52 7.68
CA GLY A 75 8.97 2.40 8.73
C GLY A 75 9.31 0.94 9.06
N PRO A 76 10.45 0.67 9.73
CA PRO A 76 10.65 -0.60 10.41
C PRO A 76 9.48 -0.95 11.33
N CYS A 77 8.99 -2.19 11.25
CA CYS A 77 7.99 -2.72 12.17
C CYS A 77 8.66 -3.77 13.07
N SER A 78 8.59 -3.57 14.38
CA SER A 78 9.01 -4.52 15.40
C SER A 78 7.87 -4.71 16.39
N SER A 79 7.71 -5.94 16.89
CA SER A 79 6.78 -6.31 17.96
C SER A 79 6.99 -5.50 19.22
#